data_AF-A0A1J3HUJ6-F1
#
_entry.id   AF-A0A1J3HUJ6-F1
#
_cell.length_a   1.000
_cell.length_b   1.000
_cell.length_c   1.000
_cell.angle_alpha   90.00
_cell.angle_beta   90.00
_cell.angle_gamma   90.00
#
_symmetry.space_group_name_H-M   'P 1'
#
loop_
_entity.id
_entity.type
_entity.pdbx_description
1 polymer ?
#
loop_
_entity_poly.entity_id
_entity_poly.type
_entity_poly.pdbx_seq_one_letter_code
_entity_poly.pdbx_strand_id
1 'polypeptide(L)'
;RERERAKSRRDGVTMTLQSFLKTLKTAKRTYPFSIYNLLICSSSINQTLDSPAKPISDLNLSTLRRILSDPDIKSWKCVSLFSFILENPSLFSFQPDLNTHSSLTLRVLSERKFSDAQRLLKPNILRFSFHAIASSVVNETGFEKKVVARFFNSMLK
;
A
#
# COMPACT_ATOMS: atom_id res chain seq x y z
N ARG A 1 -11.28 -28.30 43.09
CA ARG A 1 -12.42 -27.37 42.89
C ARG A 1 -11.90 -26.03 43.41
N GLU A 2 -11.67 -24.97 42.65
CA GLU A 2 -12.33 -24.43 41.46
C GLU A 2 -11.31 -23.78 40.50
N ARG A 3 -11.76 -23.63 39.24
CA ARG A 3 -11.03 -23.06 38.12
C ARG A 3 -11.36 -21.57 38.02
N GLU A 4 -10.37 -20.69 37.93
CA GLU A 4 -10.60 -19.32 37.44
C GLU A 4 -9.63 -18.90 36.33
N ARG A 5 -10.18 -18.99 35.12
CA ARG A 5 -10.00 -18.21 33.88
C ARG A 5 -8.75 -17.31 33.76
N ALA A 6 -7.78 -17.79 32.97
CA ALA A 6 -6.87 -16.95 32.21
C ALA A 6 -7.62 -16.20 31.10
N LYS A 7 -7.79 -14.88 31.26
CA LYS A 7 -8.29 -13.98 30.20
C LYS A 7 -7.11 -13.51 29.36
N SER A 8 -6.84 -14.21 28.26
CA SER A 8 -5.94 -13.75 27.20
C SER A 8 -6.52 -12.49 26.56
N ARG A 9 -6.01 -11.32 26.95
CA ARG A 9 -6.16 -10.07 26.18
C ARG A 9 -5.09 -10.10 25.10
N ARG A 10 -5.49 -10.46 23.88
CA ARG A 10 -4.78 -10.05 22.68
C ARG A 10 -5.04 -8.56 22.49
N ASP A 11 -4.19 -7.75 23.08
CA ASP A 11 -4.11 -6.33 22.76
C ASP A 11 -3.51 -6.24 21.34
N GLY A 12 -4.40 -6.24 20.34
CA GLY A 12 -4.06 -5.74 19.03
C GLY A 12 -3.71 -4.27 19.20
N VAL A 13 -2.41 -3.95 19.12
CA VAL A 13 -1.92 -2.58 19.21
C VAL A 13 -2.50 -1.81 18.02
N THR A 14 -3.61 -1.10 18.25
CA THR A 14 -4.11 -0.10 17.31
C THR A 14 -3.13 1.06 17.33
N MET A 15 -2.25 1.13 16.34
CA MET A 15 -1.38 2.28 16.16
C MET A 15 -2.24 3.50 15.84
N THR A 16 -2.14 4.53 16.68
CA THR A 16 -2.73 5.84 16.39
C THR A 16 -1.87 6.58 15.38
N LEU A 17 -2.47 7.46 14.56
CA LEU A 17 -1.72 8.32 13.63
C LEU A 17 -0.61 9.10 14.35
N GLN A 18 -0.88 9.58 15.57
CA GLN A 18 0.10 10.32 16.36
C GLN A 18 1.24 9.44 16.88
N SER A 19 0.98 8.20 17.30
CA SER A 19 2.03 7.25 17.66
C SER A 19 2.82 6.80 16.44
N PHE A 20 2.19 6.61 15.29
CA PHE A 20 2.87 6.32 14.03
C PHE A 20 3.80 7.46 13.60
N LEU A 21 3.29 8.70 13.61
CA LEU A 21 4.10 9.89 13.31
C LEU A 21 5.24 10.10 14.32
N LYS A 22 5.03 9.76 15.61
CA LYS A 22 6.09 9.79 16.64
C LYS A 22 7.13 8.68 16.42
N THR A 23 6.71 7.46 16.13
CA THR A 23 7.61 6.33 15.80
C THR A 23 8.41 6.58 14.52
N LEU A 24 7.80 7.23 13.52
CA LEU A 24 8.49 7.73 12.33
C LEU A 24 9.52 8.82 12.66
N LYS A 25 9.19 9.72 13.59
CA LYS A 25 10.11 10.77 14.04
C LYS A 25 11.30 10.22 14.83
N THR A 26 11.13 9.13 15.59
CA THR A 26 12.21 8.50 16.36
C THR A 26 13.06 7.53 15.53
N ALA A 27 12.51 6.95 14.45
CA ALA A 27 13.26 6.16 13.46
C ALA A 27 14.11 7.00 12.47
N LYS A 28 14.32 8.30 12.79
CA LYS A 28 15.00 9.33 11.98
C LYS A 28 16.41 8.97 11.48
N ARG A 29 17.02 7.89 11.95
CA ARG A 29 18.38 7.47 11.57
C ARG A 29 18.46 6.43 10.44
N THR A 30 17.35 5.86 9.97
CA THR A 30 17.44 4.78 8.94
C THR A 30 16.36 4.82 7.84
N TYR A 31 15.53 5.86 7.74
CA TYR A 31 14.54 5.93 6.65
C TYR A 31 14.38 7.36 6.10
N PRO A 32 14.76 7.62 4.83
CA PRO A 32 14.41 8.86 4.16
C PRO A 32 13.14 8.63 3.34
N PHE A 33 11.98 8.59 3.99
CA PHE A 33 10.72 8.72 3.25
C PHE A 33 9.53 9.12 4.13
N SER A 34 9.36 10.42 4.36
CA SER A 34 8.05 10.93 4.74
C SER A 34 7.14 10.81 3.51
N ILE A 35 5.98 10.21 3.68
CA ILE A 35 4.87 10.21 2.70
C ILE A 35 4.59 11.64 2.19
N TYR A 36 4.93 12.64 3.01
CA TYR A 36 4.99 14.06 2.69
C TYR A 36 5.83 14.40 1.44
N ASN A 37 7.06 13.87 1.32
CA ASN A 37 7.91 14.14 0.15
C ASN A 37 7.38 13.43 -1.11
N LEU A 38 6.75 12.26 -0.97
CA LEU A 38 6.10 11.58 -2.10
C LEU A 38 4.91 12.40 -2.65
N LEU A 39 4.12 12.96 -1.74
CA LEU A 39 3.01 13.85 -2.07
C LEU A 39 3.53 15.13 -2.75
N ILE A 40 4.57 15.77 -2.20
CA ILE A 40 5.22 16.97 -2.76
C ILE A 40 5.83 16.70 -4.14
N CYS A 41 6.51 15.56 -4.35
CA CYS A 41 7.05 15.20 -5.66
C CYS A 41 5.95 14.93 -6.70
N SER A 42 4.79 14.41 -6.27
CA SER A 42 3.63 14.25 -7.16
C SER A 42 2.95 15.59 -7.47
N SER A 43 3.01 16.56 -6.55
CA SER A 43 2.40 17.89 -6.68
C SER A 43 3.44 18.96 -7.00
N SER A 44 4.14 18.86 -8.12
CA SER A 44 4.90 20.01 -8.60
C SER A 44 3.95 20.98 -9.31
N ILE A 45 3.45 21.97 -8.57
CA ILE A 45 3.25 23.39 -8.95
C ILE A 45 3.07 24.17 -7.63
N ASN A 46 4.11 24.90 -7.21
CA ASN A 46 4.08 26.11 -6.38
C ASN A 46 3.06 26.19 -5.21
N GLN A 47 3.28 25.48 -4.10
CA GLN A 47 2.62 25.84 -2.84
C GLN A 47 3.60 26.05 -1.69
N THR A 48 3.70 27.33 -1.32
CA THR A 48 4.40 27.87 -0.15
C THR A 48 3.87 27.20 1.13
N LEU A 49 4.81 26.77 1.98
CA LEU A 49 4.60 25.79 3.03
C LEU A 49 4.29 26.42 4.40
N ASP A 50 3.17 27.11 4.55
CA ASP A 50 2.82 27.80 5.81
C ASP A 50 1.79 27.07 6.70
N SER A 51 1.54 25.77 6.50
CA SER A 51 0.65 25.03 7.41
C SER A 51 1.00 23.52 7.55
N PRO A 52 1.29 23.01 8.77
CA PRO A 52 1.77 21.63 8.95
C PRO A 52 0.68 20.54 9.03
N ALA A 53 -0.60 20.83 8.75
CA ALA A 53 -1.70 19.91 9.10
C ALA A 53 -2.46 19.24 7.93
N LYS A 54 -2.29 19.68 6.67
CA LYS A 54 -3.13 19.24 5.53
C LYS A 54 -2.62 18.21 4.49
N PRO A 55 -1.48 17.50 4.61
CA PRO A 55 -0.98 16.73 3.45
C PRO A 55 -1.75 15.44 3.16
N ILE A 56 -2.34 14.80 4.17
CA ILE A 56 -2.92 13.45 4.04
C ILE A 56 -4.38 13.52 3.55
N SER A 57 -5.11 14.58 3.87
CA SER A 57 -6.51 14.77 3.45
C SER A 57 -6.69 14.88 1.94
N ASP A 58 -5.64 15.27 1.22
CA ASP A 58 -5.67 15.46 -0.23
C ASP A 58 -5.25 14.21 -1.00
N LEU A 59 -4.79 13.16 -0.30
CA LEU A 59 -4.54 11.87 -0.94
C LEU A 59 -5.89 11.26 -1.31
N ASN A 60 -6.10 11.10 -2.62
CA ASN A 60 -7.25 10.40 -3.19
C ASN A 60 -6.76 9.23 -4.05
N LEU A 61 -7.71 8.42 -4.54
CA LEU A 61 -7.39 7.23 -5.34
C LEU A 61 -6.59 7.56 -6.61
N SER A 62 -6.87 8.68 -7.29
CA SER A 62 -6.11 9.09 -8.48
C SER A 62 -4.66 9.45 -8.14
N THR A 63 -4.43 10.17 -7.05
CA THR A 63 -3.07 10.51 -6.59
C THR A 63 -2.31 9.27 -6.18
N LEU A 64 -2.96 8.33 -5.48
CA LEU A 64 -2.36 7.04 -5.14
C LEU A 64 -1.94 6.28 -6.40
N ARG A 65 -2.85 6.12 -7.38
CA ARG A 65 -2.52 5.41 -8.63
C ARG A 65 -1.32 6.04 -9.35
N ARG A 66 -1.30 7.38 -9.47
CA ARG A 66 -0.18 8.10 -10.08
C ARG A 66 1.15 7.81 -9.37
N ILE A 67 1.16 7.86 -8.04
CA ILE A 67 2.33 7.52 -7.21
C ILE A 67 2.79 6.06 -7.45
N LEU A 68 1.85 5.12 -7.53
CA LEU A 68 2.19 3.70 -7.69
C LEU A 68 2.63 3.35 -9.12
N SER A 69 2.20 4.10 -10.12
CA SER A 69 2.61 3.95 -11.52
C SER A 69 3.93 4.66 -11.85
N ASP A 70 4.41 5.57 -10.99
CA ASP A 70 5.63 6.33 -11.23
C ASP A 70 6.88 5.43 -11.18
N PRO A 71 7.64 5.28 -12.28
CA PRO A 71 8.81 4.41 -12.34
C PRO A 71 9.98 4.86 -11.45
N ASP A 72 10.08 6.16 -11.12
CA ASP A 72 11.17 6.72 -10.33
C ASP A 72 10.99 6.44 -8.82
N ILE A 73 9.76 6.20 -8.40
CA ILE A 73 9.44 5.84 -7.02
C ILE A 73 9.74 4.35 -6.80
N LYS A 74 10.73 4.02 -5.97
CA LYS A 74 11.07 2.61 -5.68
C LYS A 74 9.87 1.80 -5.16
N SER A 75 9.67 0.59 -5.69
CA SER A 75 8.49 -0.24 -5.34
C SER A 75 8.33 -0.52 -3.85
N TRP A 76 9.41 -0.60 -3.07
CA TRP A 76 9.27 -0.81 -1.62
C TRP A 76 8.54 0.36 -0.93
N LYS A 77 8.71 1.60 -1.44
CA LYS A 77 7.98 2.78 -0.94
C LYS A 77 6.51 2.69 -1.31
N CYS A 78 6.22 2.27 -2.54
CA CYS A 78 4.86 2.03 -3.02
C CYS A 78 4.14 0.98 -2.15
N VAL A 79 4.81 -0.14 -1.85
CA VAL A 79 4.29 -1.21 -0.99
C VAL A 79 4.03 -0.71 0.44
N SER A 80 4.95 0.06 1.01
CA SER A 80 4.76 0.64 2.36
C SER A 80 3.57 1.60 2.43
N LEU A 81 3.43 2.50 1.45
CA LEU A 81 2.29 3.40 1.38
C LEU A 81 0.98 2.62 1.23
N PHE A 82 0.95 1.66 0.31
CA PHE A 82 -0.23 0.85 0.04
C PHE A 82 -0.68 0.05 1.26
N SER A 83 0.28 -0.57 1.98
CA SER A 83 0.00 -1.30 3.23
C SER A 83 -0.56 -0.37 4.30
N PHE A 84 0.02 0.83 4.46
CA PHE A 84 -0.46 1.83 5.41
C PHE A 84 -1.92 2.23 5.14
N ILE A 85 -2.29 2.41 3.87
CA ILE A 85 -3.68 2.74 3.49
C ILE A 85 -4.63 1.60 3.85
N LEU A 86 -4.24 0.36 3.56
CA LEU A 86 -5.06 -0.83 3.87
C LEU A 86 -5.20 -1.08 5.37
N GLU A 87 -4.18 -0.77 6.16
CA GLU A 87 -4.18 -0.93 7.62
C GLU A 87 -4.99 0.17 8.34
N ASN A 88 -5.16 1.33 7.70
CA ASN A 88 -5.79 2.50 8.30
C ASN A 88 -6.95 3.05 7.44
N PRO A 89 -7.96 2.24 7.09
CA PRO A 89 -9.01 2.65 6.16
C PRO A 89 -9.83 3.85 6.65
N SER A 90 -9.93 4.07 7.97
CA SER A 90 -10.66 5.23 8.54
C SER A 90 -9.95 6.58 8.32
N LEU A 91 -8.67 6.58 7.96
CA LEU A 91 -7.92 7.80 7.68
C LEU A 91 -8.09 8.31 6.24
N PHE A 92 -8.72 7.51 5.38
CA PHE A 92 -8.85 7.80 3.96
C PHE A 92 -10.31 7.77 3.54
N SER A 93 -10.70 8.71 2.68
CA SER A 93 -12.03 8.74 2.05
C SER A 93 -12.19 7.72 0.92
N PHE A 94 -11.16 6.89 0.69
CA PHE A 94 -11.10 5.94 -0.41
C PHE A 94 -10.44 4.63 0.03
N GLN A 95 -10.70 3.56 -0.73
CA GLN A 95 -10.00 2.30 -0.62
C GLN A 95 -9.28 2.00 -1.93
N PRO A 96 -8.07 1.41 -1.91
CA PRO A 96 -7.43 0.93 -3.12
C PRO A 96 -8.32 -0.09 -3.83
N ASP A 97 -8.53 0.13 -5.12
CA ASP A 97 -9.37 -0.74 -5.94
C ASP A 97 -8.57 -1.88 -6.58
N LEU A 98 -9.27 -2.80 -7.25
CA LEU A 98 -8.66 -3.96 -7.88
C LEU A 98 -7.53 -3.60 -8.85
N ASN A 99 -7.70 -2.51 -9.61
CA ASN A 99 -6.67 -2.04 -10.53
C ASN A 99 -5.42 -1.65 -9.74
N THR A 100 -5.57 -0.82 -8.71
CA THR A 100 -4.45 -0.39 -7.86
C THR A 100 -3.73 -1.58 -7.20
N HIS A 101 -4.48 -2.58 -6.74
CA HIS A 101 -3.93 -3.84 -6.22
C HIS A 101 -3.12 -4.60 -7.29
N SER A 102 -3.69 -4.76 -8.48
CA SER A 102 -3.10 -5.52 -9.58
C SER A 102 -1.84 -4.85 -10.12
N SER A 103 -1.89 -3.55 -10.43
CA SER A 103 -0.76 -2.77 -10.94
C SER A 103 0.45 -2.84 -10.00
N LEU A 104 0.24 -2.62 -8.68
CA LEU A 104 1.33 -2.66 -7.71
C LEU A 104 1.91 -4.07 -7.58
N THR A 105 1.08 -5.10 -7.61
CA THR A 105 1.52 -6.49 -7.55
C THR A 105 2.35 -6.87 -8.79
N LEU A 106 1.90 -6.48 -9.98
CA LEU A 106 2.63 -6.69 -11.23
C LEU A 106 3.98 -5.96 -11.21
N ARG A 107 4.02 -4.75 -10.67
CA ARG A 107 5.25 -3.96 -10.49
C ARG A 107 6.27 -4.67 -9.59
N VAL A 108 5.87 -5.18 -8.43
CA VAL A 108 6.82 -5.89 -7.56
C VAL A 108 7.26 -7.23 -8.16
N LEU A 109 6.40 -7.88 -8.94
CA LEU A 109 6.74 -9.11 -9.67
C LEU A 109 7.75 -8.85 -10.80
N SER A 110 7.65 -7.73 -11.52
CA SER A 110 8.64 -7.35 -12.53
C SER A 110 10.01 -7.08 -11.91
N GLU A 111 10.04 -6.52 -10.70
CA GLU A 111 11.25 -6.35 -9.88
C GLU A 111 11.71 -7.65 -9.16
N ARG A 112 11.07 -8.79 -9.41
CA ARG A 112 11.37 -10.10 -8.78
C ARG A 112 11.22 -10.11 -7.25
N LYS A 113 10.43 -9.21 -6.68
CA LYS A 113 10.13 -9.15 -5.24
C LYS A 113 8.92 -10.03 -4.90
N PHE A 114 9.12 -11.35 -4.94
CA PHE A 114 8.03 -12.32 -4.79
C PHE A 114 7.35 -12.28 -3.41
N SER A 115 8.12 -12.06 -2.34
CA SER A 115 7.57 -11.98 -0.99
C SER A 115 6.62 -10.79 -0.83
N ASP A 116 6.96 -9.64 -1.42
CA ASP A 116 6.08 -8.46 -1.43
C ASP A 116 4.82 -8.73 -2.27
N ALA A 117 4.96 -9.36 -3.44
CA ALA A 117 3.83 -9.73 -4.28
C ALA A 117 2.83 -10.63 -3.54
N GLN A 118 3.33 -11.63 -2.82
CA GLN A 118 2.51 -12.55 -2.05
C GLN A 118 1.77 -11.83 -0.91
N ARG A 119 2.41 -10.86 -0.26
CA ARG A 119 1.77 -10.01 0.76
C ARG A 119 0.65 -9.15 0.18
N LEU A 120 0.83 -8.60 -1.02
CA LEU A 120 -0.18 -7.77 -1.69
C LEU A 120 -1.40 -8.58 -2.15
N LEU A 121 -1.21 -9.87 -2.49
CA LEU A 121 -2.27 -10.76 -2.95
C LEU A 121 -3.17 -11.31 -1.83
N LYS A 122 -2.81 -11.21 -0.54
CA LYS A 122 -3.59 -11.80 0.57
C LYS A 122 -4.09 -10.75 1.56
N PRO A 123 -5.30 -10.86 2.16
CA PRO A 123 -6.55 -11.40 1.60
C PRO A 123 -7.34 -10.37 0.76
N ASN A 124 -6.79 -9.17 0.52
CA ASN A 124 -7.57 -8.06 -0.03
C ASN A 124 -7.93 -8.23 -1.51
N ILE A 125 -7.06 -8.82 -2.34
CA ILE A 125 -7.36 -9.05 -3.76
C ILE A 125 -8.32 -10.22 -3.97
N LEU A 126 -8.35 -11.19 -3.05
CA LEU A 126 -9.19 -12.39 -3.13
C LEU A 126 -10.67 -12.10 -2.88
N ARG A 127 -11.01 -10.86 -2.53
CA ARG A 127 -12.40 -10.38 -2.44
C ARG A 127 -13.04 -10.20 -3.82
N PHE A 128 -12.23 -10.09 -4.87
CA PHE A 128 -12.71 -9.93 -6.24
C PHE A 128 -12.85 -11.29 -6.93
N SER A 129 -13.79 -11.40 -7.87
CA SER A 129 -13.93 -12.64 -8.65
C SER A 129 -12.70 -12.87 -9.52
N PHE A 130 -12.38 -14.14 -9.80
CA PHE A 130 -11.27 -14.48 -10.69
C PHE A 130 -11.40 -13.80 -12.06
N HIS A 131 -12.61 -13.72 -12.61
CA HIS A 131 -12.87 -13.01 -13.86
C HIS A 131 -12.50 -11.53 -13.79
N ALA A 132 -12.89 -10.83 -12.72
CA ALA A 132 -12.54 -9.42 -12.54
C ALA A 132 -11.02 -9.23 -12.42
N ILE A 133 -10.36 -10.09 -11.66
CA ILE A 133 -8.89 -10.07 -11.50
C ILE A 133 -8.20 -10.32 -12.84
N ALA A 134 -8.62 -11.35 -13.57
CA ALA A 134 -8.06 -11.70 -14.86
C ALA A 134 -8.23 -10.57 -15.87
N SER A 135 -9.42 -9.97 -15.94
CA SER A 135 -9.66 -8.81 -16.80
C SER A 135 -8.77 -7.62 -16.42
N SER A 136 -8.62 -7.31 -15.12
CA SER A 136 -7.77 -6.20 -14.68
C SER A 136 -6.31 -6.41 -15.07
N VAL A 137 -5.78 -7.62 -14.84
CA VAL A 137 -4.37 -7.95 -15.06
C VAL A 137 -4.03 -8.06 -16.54
N VAL A 138 -4.93 -8.64 -17.35
CA VAL A 138 -4.70 -8.81 -18.79
C VAL A 138 -4.83 -7.49 -19.54
N ASN A 139 -5.68 -6.58 -19.06
CA ASN A 139 -5.82 -5.24 -19.64
C ASN A 139 -4.68 -4.29 -19.24
N GLU A 140 -3.86 -4.65 -18.26
CA GLU A 140 -2.71 -3.86 -17.82
C GLU A 140 -1.60 -3.92 -18.89
N THR A 141 -1.30 -2.78 -19.52
CA THR A 141 -0.27 -2.70 -20.55
C THR A 141 1.12 -2.50 -19.94
N GLY A 142 2.17 -2.90 -20.66
CA GLY A 142 3.57 -2.65 -20.26
C GLY A 142 4.22 -3.74 -19.41
N PHE A 143 3.51 -4.80 -19.03
CA PHE A 143 4.08 -5.95 -18.34
C PHE A 143 4.38 -7.12 -19.29
N GLU A 144 5.53 -7.77 -19.07
CA GLU A 144 5.88 -8.97 -19.82
C GLU A 144 4.92 -10.13 -19.50
N LYS A 145 4.59 -10.96 -20.51
CA LYS A 145 3.73 -12.15 -20.35
C LYS A 145 4.17 -13.07 -19.19
N LYS A 146 5.48 -13.16 -18.94
CA LYS A 146 6.05 -13.95 -17.82
C LYS A 146 5.67 -13.37 -16.44
N VAL A 147 5.55 -12.05 -16.33
CA VAL A 147 5.14 -11.36 -15.09
C VAL A 147 3.65 -11.61 -14.84
N VAL A 148 2.83 -11.50 -15.89
CA VAL A 148 1.40 -11.82 -15.83
C VAL A 148 1.16 -13.28 -15.43
N ALA A 149 1.87 -14.23 -16.04
CA ALA A 149 1.78 -15.64 -15.65
C ALA A 149 2.19 -15.86 -14.18
N ARG A 150 3.24 -15.18 -13.71
CA ARG A 150 3.66 -15.23 -12.30
C ARG A 150 2.63 -14.66 -11.34
N PHE A 151 1.88 -13.65 -11.75
CA PHE A 151 0.78 -13.10 -10.96
C PHE A 151 -0.26 -14.19 -10.67
N PHE A 152 -0.79 -14.86 -11.70
CA PHE A 152 -1.78 -15.91 -11.52
C PHE A 152 -1.22 -17.11 -10.74
N ASN A 153 0.03 -17.51 -11.03
CA ASN A 153 0.69 -18.58 -10.27
C ASN A 153 0.84 -18.25 -8.78
N SER A 154 0.98 -16.97 -8.42
CA SER A 154 1.09 -16.54 -7.02
C SER A 154 -0.25 -16.55 -6.28
N MET A 155 -1.38 -16.54 -7.00
CA MET A 155 -2.71 -16.69 -6.40
C MET A 155 -3.05 -18.13 -6.02
N LEU A 156 -2.41 -19.11 -6.67
CA LEU A 156 -2.65 -20.54 -6.45
C LEU A 156 -1.85 -21.12 -5.26
N LYS A 157 -1.09 -20.30 -4.54
CA LYS A 157 -0.22 -20.69 -3.40
C LYS A 157 -0.75 -20.16 -2.07
#